data_AF-A0A077YUV9-F1
#
_entry.id   AF-A0A077YUV9-F1
#
_cell.length_a   1.000
_cell.length_b   1.000
_cell.length_c   1.000
_cell.angle_alpha   90.00
_cell.angle_beta   90.00
_cell.angle_gamma   90.00
#
_symmetry.space_group_name_H-M   'P 1'
#
loop_
_entity.id
_entity.type
_entity.pdbx_description
1 polymer ?
#
loop_
_entity_poly.entity_id
_entity_poly.type
_entity_poly.pdbx_seq_one_letter_code
_entity_poly.pdbx_strand_id
1 'polypeptide(L)'
;MALPRICPICGPKCSLCCMVFGAWGTIFLAILGIMFYTQSVLLFEDIHYEKEASEFSTSEISERYRSTAFNCWIATGGYVVTMIIAFWQTKWNNHLLL
;
A
#
# COMPACT_ATOMS: atom_id res chain seq x y z
N MET A 1 13.45 23.82 24.67
CA MET A 1 14.23 23.62 23.43
C MET A 1 13.23 23.38 22.31
N ALA A 2 12.86 24.42 21.58
CA ALA A 2 12.02 24.28 20.40
C ALA A 2 12.88 23.58 19.34
N LEU A 3 12.74 22.26 19.20
CA LEU A 3 13.34 21.59 18.05
C LEU A 3 12.80 22.32 16.80
N PRO A 4 13.67 22.67 15.85
CA PRO A 4 13.27 23.38 14.65
C PRO A 4 12.09 22.66 14.02
N ARG A 5 11.17 23.42 13.43
CA ARG A 5 10.08 22.93 12.60
C ARG A 5 10.70 22.11 11.45
N ILE A 6 11.08 20.85 11.70
CA ILE A 6 11.50 19.91 10.66
C ILE A 6 10.29 19.85 9.76
N CYS A 7 10.43 20.48 8.60
CA CYS A 7 9.40 20.89 7.65
C CYS A 7 8.07 20.15 7.89
N PRO A 8 7.00 20.83 8.38
CA PRO A 8 5.68 20.21 8.36
C PRO A 8 5.33 19.99 6.89
N ILE A 9 5.67 18.81 6.35
CA ILE A 9 5.49 18.46 4.94
C ILE A 9 4.02 18.66 4.57
N CYS A 10 3.11 18.37 5.51
CA CYS A 10 1.73 18.79 5.46
C CYS A 10 1.25 19.41 6.78
N GLY A 11 0.34 20.38 6.69
CA GLY A 11 -0.32 20.96 7.86
C GLY A 11 -1.27 19.97 8.57
N PRO A 12 -1.78 20.33 9.78
CA PRO A 12 -2.59 19.45 10.63
C PRO A 12 -3.71 18.71 9.90
N LYS A 13 -4.47 19.46 9.09
CA LYS A 13 -5.66 18.96 8.40
C LYS A 13 -5.31 17.97 7.29
N CYS A 14 -4.21 18.23 6.58
CA CYS A 14 -3.72 17.36 5.52
C CYS A 14 -3.09 16.08 6.10
N SER A 15 -2.32 16.18 7.18
CA SER A 15 -1.72 15.01 7.85
C SER A 15 -2.78 13.99 8.28
N LEU A 16 -3.90 14.47 8.84
CA LEU A 16 -5.04 13.60 9.20
C LEU A 16 -5.68 12.94 7.96
N CYS A 17 -5.86 13.69 6.88
CA CYS A 17 -6.37 13.18 5.61
C CYS A 17 -5.47 12.06 5.05
N CYS A 18 -4.15 12.28 5.02
CA CYS A 18 -3.17 11.27 4.58
C CYS A 18 -3.20 10.02 5.45
N MET A 19 -3.47 10.15 6.75
CA MET A 19 -3.58 9.00 7.65
C MET A 19 -4.81 8.14 7.33
N VAL A 20 -5.96 8.77 7.03
CA VAL A 20 -7.19 8.06 6.66
C VAL A 20 -7.02 7.31 5.33
N PHE A 21 -6.54 7.99 4.30
CA PHE A 21 -6.28 7.35 2.99
C PHE A 21 -5.17 6.29 3.07
N GLY A 22 -4.13 6.54 3.87
CA GLY A 22 -3.05 5.58 4.11
C GLY A 22 -3.55 4.31 4.78
N ALA A 23 -4.38 4.43 5.83
CA ALA A 23 -4.98 3.28 6.51
C ALA A 23 -5.91 2.49 5.57
N TRP A 24 -6.79 3.18 4.85
CA TRP A 24 -7.70 2.56 3.88
C TRP A 24 -6.93 1.83 2.77
N GLY A 25 -5.94 2.49 2.15
CA GLY A 25 -5.11 1.90 1.11
C GLY A 25 -4.31 0.71 1.60
N THR A 26 -3.79 0.76 2.83
CA THR A 26 -3.09 -0.38 3.45
C THR A 26 -4.00 -1.59 3.60
N ILE A 27 -5.22 -1.40 4.13
CA ILE A 27 -6.19 -2.48 4.33
C ILE A 27 -6.60 -3.09 2.99
N PHE A 28 -6.91 -2.25 2.01
CA PHE A 28 -7.32 -2.70 0.68
C PHE A 28 -6.22 -3.51 -0.01
N LEU A 29 -4.98 -3.01 -0.05
CA LEU A 29 -3.85 -3.72 -0.68
C LEU A 29 -3.50 -5.01 0.08
N ALA A 30 -3.60 -5.03 1.41
CA ALA A 30 -3.37 -6.26 2.16
C ALA A 30 -4.39 -7.35 1.79
N ILE A 31 -5.67 -7.00 1.63
CA ILE A 31 -6.71 -7.93 1.19
C ILE A 31 -6.41 -8.42 -0.23
N LEU A 32 -6.09 -7.51 -1.17
CA LEU A 32 -5.73 -7.90 -2.54
C LEU A 32 -4.52 -8.84 -2.57
N GLY A 33 -3.48 -8.57 -1.78
CA GLY A 33 -2.31 -9.43 -1.68
C GLY A 33 -2.65 -10.86 -1.22
N ILE A 34 -3.59 -10.99 -0.27
CA ILE A 34 -4.10 -12.30 0.16
C ILE A 34 -4.92 -12.95 -0.96
N MET A 35 -5.80 -12.21 -1.63
CA MET A 35 -6.64 -12.74 -2.71
C MET A 35 -5.81 -13.23 -3.91
N PHE A 36 -4.71 -12.52 -4.26
CA PHE A 36 -3.76 -12.98 -5.27
C PHE A 36 -3.07 -14.28 -4.86
N TYR A 37 -2.73 -14.46 -3.57
CA TYR A 37 -2.19 -15.73 -3.10
C TYR A 37 -3.18 -16.89 -3.21
N THR A 38 -4.47 -16.63 -3.05
CA THR A 38 -5.53 -17.62 -3.27
C THR A 38 -5.90 -17.83 -4.73
N GLN A 39 -5.22 -17.15 -5.67
CA GLN A 39 -5.49 -17.20 -7.11
C GLN A 39 -6.95 -16.92 -7.45
N SER A 40 -7.54 -15.89 -6.83
CA SER A 40 -8.93 -15.55 -7.05
C SER A 40 -9.21 -15.17 -8.50
N VAL A 41 -10.22 -15.80 -9.12
CA VAL A 41 -10.58 -15.59 -10.53
C VAL A 41 -10.98 -14.15 -10.83
N LEU A 42 -11.45 -13.38 -9.84
CA LEU A 42 -11.85 -11.98 -10.04
C LEU A 42 -10.67 -11.07 -10.44
N LEU A 43 -9.44 -11.46 -10.09
CA LEU A 43 -8.26 -10.61 -10.17
C LEU A 43 -7.35 -10.97 -11.36
N PHE A 44 -7.91 -11.67 -12.35
CA PHE A 44 -7.19 -12.10 -13.56
C PHE A 44 -6.72 -10.92 -14.43
N GLU A 45 -7.40 -9.77 -14.37
CA GLU A 45 -7.06 -8.58 -15.15
C GLU A 45 -5.77 -7.88 -14.67
N ASP A 46 -5.43 -8.02 -13.38
CA ASP A 46 -4.20 -7.46 -12.81
C ASP A 46 -2.97 -8.34 -13.11
N ILE A 47 -3.17 -9.52 -13.69
CA ILE A 47 -2.08 -10.40 -14.12
C ILE A 47 -1.53 -9.90 -15.44
N HIS A 48 -0.22 -9.67 -15.48
CA HIS A 48 0.47 -9.24 -16.68
C HIS A 48 0.80 -10.45 -17.55
N TYR A 49 0.18 -10.53 -18.73
CA TYR A 49 0.43 -11.54 -19.74
C TYR A 49 1.44 -11.00 -20.76
N GLU A 50 2.63 -11.62 -20.81
CA GLU A 50 3.68 -11.24 -21.78
C GLU A 50 3.48 -11.89 -23.16
N LYS A 51 2.72 -13.01 -23.20
CA LYS A 51 2.45 -13.81 -24.40
C LYS A 51 0.96 -13.88 -24.67
N GLU A 52 0.58 -14.35 -25.85
CA GLU A 52 -0.81 -14.65 -26.15
C GLU A 52 -1.34 -15.74 -25.19
N ALA A 53 -2.56 -15.56 -24.69
CA ALA A 53 -3.18 -16.43 -23.70
C ALA A 53 -3.25 -17.92 -24.12
N SER A 54 -3.07 -18.22 -25.41
CA SER A 54 -3.13 -19.56 -25.99
C SER A 54 -1.98 -20.49 -25.59
N GLU A 55 -0.85 -19.97 -25.09
CA GLU A 55 0.35 -20.79 -24.79
C GLU A 55 0.58 -21.07 -23.30
N PHE A 56 -0.21 -20.53 -22.38
CA PHE A 56 0.11 -20.62 -20.95
C PHE A 56 -0.29 -21.96 -20.32
N SER A 57 0.68 -22.60 -19.65
CA SER A 57 0.41 -23.70 -18.73
C SER A 57 -0.22 -23.19 -17.44
N THR A 58 -1.05 -24.01 -16.79
CA THR A 58 -1.67 -23.67 -15.49
C THR A 58 -0.64 -23.37 -14.40
N SER A 59 0.55 -24.01 -14.48
CA SER A 59 1.69 -23.72 -13.62
C SER A 59 2.22 -22.29 -13.82
N GLU A 60 2.41 -21.84 -15.06
CA GLU A 60 2.90 -20.48 -15.32
C GLU A 60 1.91 -19.43 -14.82
N ILE A 61 0.60 -19.65 -14.99
CA ILE A 61 -0.43 -18.75 -14.46
C ILE A 61 -0.27 -18.61 -12.94
N SER A 62 -0.06 -19.71 -12.22
CA SER A 62 0.13 -19.68 -10.77
C SER A 62 1.36 -18.88 -10.33
N GLU A 63 2.46 -18.98 -11.09
CA GLU A 63 3.67 -18.21 -10.84
C GLU A 63 3.45 -16.71 -11.08
N ARG A 64 2.64 -16.34 -12.08
CA ARG A 64 2.30 -14.93 -12.33
C ARG A 64 1.42 -14.35 -11.22
N TYR A 65 0.42 -15.09 -10.73
CA TYR A 65 -0.35 -14.70 -9.54
C TYR A 65 0.56 -14.48 -8.33
N ARG A 66 1.52 -15.39 -8.10
CA ARG A 66 2.51 -15.26 -7.02
C ARG A 66 3.37 -14.00 -7.18
N SER A 67 3.80 -13.68 -8.40
CA SER A 67 4.61 -12.50 -8.69
C SER A 67 3.83 -11.20 -8.45
N THR A 68 2.59 -11.11 -8.95
CA THR A 68 1.72 -9.96 -8.71
C THR A 68 1.37 -9.81 -7.23
N ALA A 69 1.11 -10.92 -6.52
CA ALA A 69 0.90 -10.91 -5.06
C ALA A 69 2.07 -10.27 -4.32
N PHE A 70 3.31 -10.60 -4.72
CA PHE A 70 4.51 -10.05 -4.10
C PHE A 70 4.65 -8.54 -4.32
N ASN A 71 4.34 -8.05 -5.53
CA ASN A 71 4.32 -6.62 -5.81
C ASN A 71 3.28 -5.87 -4.97
N CYS A 72 2.09 -6.45 -4.81
CA CYS A 72 1.04 -5.90 -3.94
C CYS A 72 1.47 -5.88 -2.46
N TRP A 73 2.20 -6.90 -2.01
CA TRP A 73 2.74 -6.96 -0.65
C TRP A 73 3.83 -5.91 -0.40
N ILE A 74 4.72 -5.69 -1.38
CA ILE A 74 5.71 -4.61 -1.32
C ILE A 74 5.01 -3.24 -1.23
N ALA A 75 3.98 -3.02 -2.06
CA ALA A 75 3.19 -1.80 -2.02
C ALA A 75 2.51 -1.61 -0.66
N THR A 76 1.92 -2.67 -0.10
CA THR A 76 1.34 -2.67 1.25
C THR A 76 2.38 -2.24 2.29
N GLY A 77 3.60 -2.79 2.22
CA GLY A 77 4.72 -2.38 3.07
C GLY A 77 5.05 -0.89 2.94
N GLY A 78 5.07 -0.35 1.72
CA GLY A 78 5.26 1.09 1.47
C GLY A 78 4.16 1.94 2.11
N TYR A 79 2.90 1.53 1.99
CA TYR A 79 1.76 2.22 2.62
C TYR A 79 1.88 2.20 4.15
N VAL A 80 2.28 1.09 4.77
CA VAL A 80 2.54 1.01 6.21
C VAL A 80 3.62 2.01 6.64
N VAL A 81 4.73 2.12 5.90
CA VAL A 81 5.80 3.09 6.20
C VAL A 81 5.28 4.53 6.13
N THR A 82 4.53 4.87 5.08
CA THR A 82 3.95 6.22 4.95
C THR A 82 2.95 6.53 6.07
N MET A 83 2.18 5.52 6.51
CA MET A 83 1.24 5.65 7.62
C MET A 83 1.97 5.89 8.96
N ILE A 84 3.09 5.20 9.21
CA ILE A 84 3.93 5.44 10.41
C ILE A 84 4.47 6.87 10.41
N ILE A 85 4.96 7.34 9.26
CA ILE A 85 5.46 8.72 9.11
C ILE A 85 4.33 9.73 9.34
N ALA A 86 3.14 9.52 8.76
CA ALA A 86 1.98 10.40 8.95
C ALA A 86 1.50 10.42 10.41
N PHE A 87 1.57 9.28 11.11
CA PHE A 87 1.26 9.20 12.53
C PHE A 87 2.25 10.00 13.38
N TRP A 88 3.55 9.86 13.11
CA TRP A 88 4.57 10.70 13.76
C TRP A 88 4.36 12.18 13.46
N GLN A 89 4.09 12.56 12.21
CA GLN A 89 3.81 13.96 11.84
C GLN A 89 2.60 14.51 12.59
N THR A 90 1.52 13.74 12.69
CA THR A 90 0.30 14.14 13.42
C THR A 90 0.57 14.31 14.91
N LYS A 91 1.33 13.40 15.54
CA LYS A 91 1.68 13.47 16.96
C LYS A 91 2.50 14.72 17.28
N TRP A 92 3.51 15.02 16.45
CA TRP A 92 4.38 16.18 16.65
C TRP A 92 3.65 17.49 16.33
N ASN A 93 2.78 17.50 15.31
CA ASN A 93 2.00 18.66 14.95
C ASN A 93 0.94 19.01 16.02
N ASN A 94 0.29 18.00 16.62
CA ASN A 94 -0.70 18.23 17.67
C ASN A 94 -0.07 18.69 18.98
N HIS A 95 1.18 18.30 19.28
CA HIS A 95 1.90 18.79 20.45
C HIS A 95 2.19 20.31 20.41
N LEU A 96 2.07 20.96 19.24
CA LEU A 96 2.20 22.43 19.13
C LEU A 96 0.86 23.19 19.21
N LEU A 97 -0.28 22.49 19.23
CA LEU A 97 -1.61 23.12 19.30
C LEU A 97 -2.23 23.14 20.72
N LEU A 98 -1.57 22.53 21.70
CA LEU A 98 -1.87 22.67 23.15
C LEU A 98 -0.82 23.56 23.80
#